data_AF-A0A7W9PW26-F1
#
_entry.id   AF-A0A7W9PW26-F1
#
_cell.length_a   1.000
_cell.length_b   1.000
_cell.length_c   1.000
_cell.angle_alpha   90.00
_cell.angle_beta   90.00
_cell.angle_gamma   90.00
#
_symmetry.space_group_name_H-M   'P 1'
#
loop_
_entity.id
_entity.type
_entity.pdbx_description
1 polymer ?
#
loop_
_entity_poly.entity_id
_entity_poly.type
_entity_poly.pdbx_seq_one_letter_code
_entity_poly.pdbx_strand_id
1 'polypeptide(L)' 'MGQHDRTAEIIEVLGMDGGPPYRVRFEDGHETLMSPGPDTVVRPFASDD' A
#
# COMPACT_ATOMS: atom_id res chain seq x y z
N MET A 1 -9.66 -22.27 -0.33
CA MET A 1 -8.43 -22.33 0.47
C MET A 1 -7.70 -20.99 0.34
N GLY A 2 -7.59 -20.27 1.47
CA GLY A 2 -6.68 -19.17 1.76
C GLY A 2 -6.47 -18.06 0.72
N GLN A 3 -7.34 -17.05 0.69
CA GLN A 3 -6.89 -15.72 0.26
C GLN A 3 -5.95 -15.24 1.37
N HIS A 4 -4.64 -15.39 1.20
CA HIS A 4 -3.68 -14.81 2.13
C HIS A 4 -3.83 -13.29 2.03
N ASP A 5 -4.47 -12.67 3.01
CA ASP A 5 -4.42 -11.23 3.23
C ASP A 5 -2.94 -10.82 3.36
N ARG A 6 -2.36 -10.30 2.28
CA ARG A 6 -0.99 -9.78 2.31
C ARG A 6 -1.06 -8.35 2.79
N THR A 7 -0.61 -8.14 4.02
CA THR A 7 -0.42 -6.79 4.54
C THR A 7 0.98 -6.33 4.16
N ALA A 8 1.10 -5.10 3.67
CA ALA A 8 2.37 -4.47 3.35
C ALA A 8 2.31 -3.01 3.82
N GLU A 9 3.45 -2.49 4.27
CA GLU A 9 3.54 -1.10 4.71
C GLU A 9 3.84 -0.20 3.51
N ILE A 10 3.08 0.88 3.36
CA ILE A 10 3.36 1.89 2.33
C ILE A 10 4.54 2.75 2.82
N ILE A 11 5.68 2.60 2.16
CA ILE A 11 6.90 3.34 2.49
C ILE A 11 7.06 4.61 1.64
N GLU A 12 6.38 4.68 0.49
CA GLU A 12 6.42 5.84 -0.40
C GLU A 12 5.14 5.92 -1.24
N VAL A 13 4.63 7.13 -1.44
CA VAL A 13 3.47 7.40 -2.30
C VAL A 13 3.97 8.07 -3.58
N LEU A 14 3.80 7.40 -4.72
CA LEU A 14 4.35 7.87 -6.00
C LEU A 14 3.27 8.45 -6.92
N GLY A 15 1.99 8.18 -6.65
CA GLY A 15 0.91 8.79 -7.40
C GLY A 15 0.68 10.24 -7.01
N MET A 16 0.05 10.95 -7.94
CA MET A 16 -0.34 12.33 -7.74
C MET A 16 -1.44 12.42 -6.67
N ASP A 17 -1.43 13.49 -5.88
CA ASP A 17 -2.42 13.75 -4.82
C ASP A 17 -2.49 12.66 -3.73
N GLY A 18 -1.39 11.93 -3.52
CA GLY A 18 -1.36 10.82 -2.56
C GLY A 18 -1.99 9.52 -3.08
N GLY A 19 -2.21 9.42 -4.39
CA GLY A 19 -2.77 8.25 -5.06
C GLY A 19 -1.74 7.17 -5.42
N PRO A 20 -2.18 6.09 -6.07
CA PRO A 20 -1.29 5.05 -6.59
C PRO A 20 -0.48 5.52 -7.82
N PRO A 21 0.67 4.86 -8.10
CA PRO A 21 1.19 3.66 -7.43
C PRO A 21 1.79 3.96 -6.05
N TYR A 22 1.72 2.97 -5.15
CA TYR A 22 2.37 3.02 -3.85
C TYR A 22 3.58 2.10 -3.84
N ARG A 23 4.68 2.54 -3.26
CA ARG A 23 5.78 1.65 -2.92
C ARG A 23 5.50 1.03 -1.58
N VAL A 24 5.39 -0.29 -1.56
CA VAL A 24 5.12 -1.05 -0.35
C VAL A 24 6.28 -1.96 -0.01
N ARG A 25 6.49 -2.18 1.29
CA ARG A 25 7.45 -3.14 1.83
C ARG A 25 6.71 -4.25 2.54
N PHE A 26 7.01 -5.49 2.15
CA PHE A 26 6.52 -6.68 2.83
C PHE A 26 7.39 -7.02 4.04
N GLU A 27 6.85 -7.87 4.91
CA GLU A 27 7.50 -8.35 6.14
C GLU A 27 8.83 -9.07 5.86
N ASP A 28 8.94 -9.73 4.69
CA ASP A 28 10.16 -10.38 4.20
C ASP A 28 11.26 -9.36 3.79
N GLY A 29 10.95 -8.06 3.81
CA GLY A 29 11.84 -6.99 3.41
C GLY A 29 11.79 -6.68 1.91
N HIS A 30 11.04 -7.44 1.12
CA HIS A 30 10.86 -7.20 -0.30
C HIS A 30 10.03 -5.92 -0.55
N GLU A 31 10.48 -5.10 -1.50
CA GLU A 31 9.84 -3.84 -1.88
C GLU A 31 9.26 -3.96 -3.28
N THR A 32 8.02 -3.50 -3.47
CA THR A 32 7.39 -3.50 -4.79
C THR A 32 6.50 -2.28 -5.00
N LEU A 33 6.19 -2.01 -6.26
CA LEU A 33 5.17 -1.05 -6.63
C LEU A 33 3.82 -1.76 -6.68
N MET A 34 2.88 -1.25 -5.91
CA MET A 34 1.54 -1.79 -5.81
C MET A 34 0.52 -0.73 -6.21
N SER A 35 -0.40 -1.13 -7.09
CA SER A 35 -1.59 -0.36 -7.41
C SER A 35 -2.79 -1.09 -6.79
N PRO A 36 -3.52 -0.48 -5.84
CA PRO A 36 -4.69 -1.07 -5.24
C PRO A 36 -5.76 -1.31 -6.30
N GLY A 37 -6.40 -2.47 -6.23
CA GLY A 37 -7.60 -2.78 -7.02
C GLY A 37 -8.86 -2.16 -6.39
N PRO A 38 -10.03 -2.31 -7.03
CA PRO A 38 -11.29 -1.74 -6.55
C PRO A 38 -11.67 -2.18 -5.13
N ASP A 39 -11.27 -3.38 -4.70
CA ASP A 39 -11.54 -3.93 -3.37
C ASP A 39 -10.41 -3.67 -2.35
N THR A 40 -9.42 -2.85 -2.68
CA THR A 40 -8.27 -2.59 -1.78
C THR A 40 -8.50 -1.32 -0.97
N VAL A 41 -8.43 -1.43 0.36
CA VAL A 41 -8.57 -0.27 1.27
C VAL A 41 -7.19 0.24 1.64
N VAL A 42 -6.85 1.45 1.18
CA VAL A 42 -5.69 2.20 1.66
C VAL A 42 -6.11 2.98 2.90
N ARG A 43 -5.41 2.77 4.01
CA ARG A 43 -5.61 3.54 5.24
C ARG A 43 -4.49 4.56 5.36
N PRO A 44 -4.76 5.87 5.12
CA PRO A 44 -3.76 6.89 5.43
C PRO A 44 -3.53 6.90 6.94
N PHE A 45 -2.26 6.99 7.35
CA PHE A 45 -1.95 7.43 8.70
C PHE A 45 -2.48 8.86 8.80
N ALA A 46 -3.40 9.12 9.72
CA ALA A 46 -4.00 10.44 9.89
C ALA A 46 -2.87 11.48 9.95
N SER A 47 -2.68 12.20 8.86
CA SER A 47 -2.01 13.49 8.89
C SER A 47 -3.10 14.42 9.39
N ASP A 48 -3.24 14.47 10.71
CA ASP A 48 -4.01 15.49 11.38
C ASP A 48 -3.37 16.82 10.98
N ASP A 49 -4.02 17.56 10.07
CA ASP A 49 -3.77 18.97 9.76
C ASP A 49 -5.09 19.74 9.92
#